data_AF-A0A3S0J5L7-F1
#
_entry.id   AF-A0A3S0J5L7-F1
#
_cell.length_a   1.000
_cell.length_b   1.000
_cell.length_c   1.000
_cell.angle_alpha   90.00
_cell.angle_beta   90.00
_cell.angle_gamma   90.00
#
_symmetry.space_group_name_H-M   'P 1'
#
loop_
_entity.id
_entity.type
_entity.pdbx_description
1 polymer ?
#
loop_
_entity_poly.entity_id
_entity_poly.type
_entity_poly.pdbx_seq_one_letter_code
_entity_poly.pdbx_strand_id
1 'polypeptide(L)' 'MTTETQKIDFSNINKTTAKSFNEQKNLIKRLFKGNTVLCETCKQPLKLIVPTENGAEKKYGVFCKKHCTDIELEIELLL' A
#
# COMPACT_ATOMS: atom_id res chain seq x y z
N MET A 1 4.29 0.57 48.76
CA MET A 1 3.99 1.44 47.60
C MET A 1 4.19 0.60 46.35
N THR A 2 3.15 -0.08 45.89
CA THR A 2 3.21 -0.93 44.70
C THR A 2 3.03 -0.05 43.47
N THR A 3 4.08 0.07 42.66
CA THR A 3 4.06 0.76 41.37
C THR A 3 3.12 0.01 40.42
N GLU A 4 1.87 0.46 40.34
CA GLU A 4 0.96 0.06 39.28
C GLU A 4 1.56 0.46 37.94
N THR A 5 2.12 -0.52 37.23
CA THR A 5 2.48 -0.36 35.82
C THR A 5 1.18 -0.13 35.07
N GLN A 6 0.94 1.11 34.65
CA GLN A 6 -0.17 1.44 33.75
C GLN A 6 -0.05 0.53 32.52
N LYS A 7 -0.96 -0.44 32.40
CA LYS A 7 -1.09 -1.26 31.18
C LYS A 7 -1.57 -0.32 30.08
N ILE A 8 -0.65 0.11 29.22
CA ILE A 8 -0.99 0.86 28.02
C ILE A 8 -1.78 -0.08 27.10
N ASP A 9 -3.02 0.29 26.80
CA ASP A 9 -3.89 -0.48 25.91
C ASP A 9 -3.57 -0.18 24.44
N PHE A 10 -2.90 -1.12 23.76
CA PHE A 10 -2.55 -1.03 22.35
C PHE A 10 -3.61 -1.66 21.42
N SER A 11 -4.75 -2.12 21.95
CA SER A 11 -5.75 -2.87 21.17
C SER A 11 -6.28 -2.07 19.98
N ASN A 12 -6.51 -0.77 20.16
CA ASN A 12 -6.98 0.10 19.08
C ASN A 12 -5.92 0.33 17.99
N ILE A 13 -4.65 0.45 18.38
CA ILE A 13 -3.53 0.58 17.45
C ILE A 13 -3.43 -0.71 16.62
N ASN A 14 -3.47 -1.88 17.25
CA ASN A 14 -3.40 -3.17 16.57
C ASN A 14 -4.53 -3.37 15.56
N LYS A 15 -5.77 -3.03 15.95
CA LYS A 15 -6.93 -3.09 15.05
C LYS A 15 -6.77 -2.14 13.86
N THR A 16 -6.33 -0.91 14.11
CA THR A 16 -6.11 0.09 13.06
C THR A 16 -5.02 -0.37 12.10
N THR A 17 -3.90 -0.88 12.60
CA THR A 17 -2.81 -1.43 11.78
C THR A 17 -3.28 -2.59 10.90
N ALA A 18 -4.02 -3.54 11.46
CA ALA A 18 -4.55 -4.67 10.71
C ALA A 18 -5.52 -4.23 9.61
N LYS A 19 -6.38 -3.25 9.89
CA LYS A 19 -7.30 -2.67 8.91
C LYS A 19 -6.52 -2.00 7.78
N SER A 20 -5.60 -1.10 8.09
CA SER A 20 -4.78 -0.38 7.10
C SER A 20 -4.00 -1.34 6.19
N PHE A 21 -3.42 -2.40 6.76
CA PHE A 21 -2.71 -3.42 5.99
C PHE A 21 -3.63 -4.14 4.99
N ASN A 22 -4.81 -4.56 5.45
CA ASN A 22 -5.77 -5.24 4.58
C ASN A 22 -6.30 -4.34 3.47
N GLU A 23 -6.54 -3.06 3.77
CA GLU A 23 -6.97 -2.06 2.79
C GLU A 23 -5.91 -1.85 1.70
N GLN A 24 -4.64 -1.66 2.09
CA GLN A 24 -3.54 -1.53 1.14
C GLN A 24 -3.35 -2.79 0.29
N LYS A 25 -3.39 -3.98 0.92
CA LYS A 25 -3.30 -5.27 0.21
C LYS A 25 -4.43 -5.43 -0.82
N ASN A 26 -5.66 -5.08 -0.45
CA ASN A 26 -6.81 -5.18 -1.35
C ASN A 26 -6.73 -4.16 -2.50
N LEU A 27 -6.26 -2.94 -2.23
CA LEU A 27 -6.01 -1.92 -3.26
C LEU A 27 -5.02 -2.43 -4.31
N ILE A 28 -3.88 -2.97 -3.88
CA ILE A 28 -2.86 -3.53 -4.78
C ILE A 28 -3.46 -4.68 -5.61
N LYS A 29 -4.14 -5.63 -4.97
CA LYS A 29 -4.81 -6.75 -5.67
C LYS A 29 -5.80 -6.28 -6.73
N ARG A 30 -6.58 -5.24 -6.45
CA ARG A 30 -7.56 -4.71 -7.40
C ARG A 30 -6.88 -4.10 -8.63
N LEU A 31 -5.79 -3.37 -8.43
CA LEU A 31 -4.98 -2.80 -9.52
C LEU A 31 -4.38 -3.89 -10.41
N PHE A 32 -3.78 -4.93 -9.82
CA PHE A 32 -3.24 -6.06 -10.60
C PHE A 32 -4.32 -6.86 -11.36
N LYS A 33 -5.58 -6.81 -10.92
CA LYS A 33 -6.73 -7.36 -11.67
C LYS A 33 -7.20 -6.47 -12.82
N GLY A 34 -6.53 -5.33 -13.07
CA GLY A 34 -6.92 -4.36 -14.10
C GLY A 34 -8.03 -3.41 -13.69
N ASN A 35 -8.48 -3.41 -12.43
CA ASN A 35 -9.49 -2.47 -11.99
C ASN A 35 -8.91 -1.06 -11.84
N THR A 36 -9.67 -0.05 -12.24
CA THR A 36 -9.36 1.33 -11.88
C THR A 36 -9.61 1.55 -10.38
N VAL A 37 -8.57 1.98 -9.66
CA VAL A 37 -8.66 2.38 -8.25
C VAL A 37 -8.30 3.86 -8.16
N LEU A 38 -9.12 4.65 -7.46
CA LEU A 38 -8.88 6.07 -7.23
C LEU A 38 -8.07 6.27 -5.96
N CYS A 39 -7.14 7.22 -5.98
CA CYS A 39 -6.41 7.66 -4.81
C CYS A 39 -7.38 8.21 -3.76
N GLU A 40 -7.22 7.81 -2.50
CA GLU A 40 -8.12 8.23 -1.43
C GLU A 40 -8.06 9.74 -1.16
N THR A 41 -6.89 10.35 -1.34
CA THR A 41 -6.63 11.77 -1.06
C THR A 41 -7.14 12.68 -2.19
N CYS A 42 -6.71 12.43 -3.44
CA CYS A 42 -6.96 13.35 -4.54
C CYS A 42 -8.03 12.87 -5.54
N LYS A 43 -8.57 11.65 -5.34
CA LYS A 43 -9.58 11.00 -6.18
C LYS A 43 -9.18 10.78 -7.64
N GLN A 44 -7.90 10.96 -7.99
CA GLN A 44 -7.39 10.63 -9.32
C GLN A 44 -7.05 9.14 -9.43
N PRO A 45 -7.11 8.54 -10.64
CA PRO A 45 -6.72 7.16 -10.84
C PRO A 45 -5.27 6.88 -10.41
N LEU A 46 -5.06 5.78 -9.70
CA LEU A 46 -3.73 5.25 -9.40
C LEU A 46 -3.14 4.58 -10.65
N LYS A 47 -1.84 4.75 -10.83
CA LYS A 47 -1.05 4.11 -11.90
C LYS A 47 -0.32 2.91 -11.31
N LEU A 48 -0.43 1.77 -12.00
CA LEU A 48 0.40 0.60 -11.74
C LEU A 48 1.57 0.60 -12.75
N ILE A 49 2.79 0.50 -12.25
CA ILE A 49 4.01 0.35 -13.04
C ILE A 49 4.55 -1.04 -12.77
N VAL A 50 4.68 -1.86 -13.81
CA VAL A 50 5.19 -3.23 -13.75
C VAL A 50 6.47 -3.34 -14.55
N PRO A 51 7.39 -4.24 -14.17
CA PRO A 51 8.57 -4.50 -14.96
C PRO A 51 8.18 -5.11 -16.31
N THR A 52 8.90 -4.73 -17.36
CA THR A 52 8.74 -5.28 -18.72
C THR A 52 10.11 -5.71 -19.22
N GLU A 53 10.16 -6.67 -20.14
CA GLU A 53 11.44 -7.25 -20.65
C GLU A 53 12.41 -6.19 -21.17
N ASN A 54 11.90 -5.08 -21.68
CA ASN A 54 12.67 -3.96 -22.23
C ASN A 54 12.59 -2.68 -21.35
N GLY A 55 12.04 -2.79 -20.15
CA GLY A 55 11.71 -1.67 -19.29
C GLY A 55 12.92 -1.12 -18.53
N ALA A 56 13.25 0.15 -18.76
CA ALA A 56 14.29 0.89 -18.04
C ALA A 56 13.81 1.51 -16.70
N GLU A 57 12.54 1.31 -16.32
CA GLU A 57 11.99 1.90 -15.10
C GLU A 57 12.60 1.22 -13.87
N LYS A 58 13.26 1.98 -13.01
CA LYS A 58 13.94 1.45 -11.81
C LYS A 58 13.01 1.20 -10.62
N LYS A 59 11.76 1.68 -10.70
CA LYS A 59 10.77 1.62 -9.62
C LYS A 59 9.47 1.06 -10.13
N TYR A 60 9.01 0.00 -9.50
CA TYR A 60 7.75 -0.67 -9.82
C TYR A 60 6.78 -0.51 -8.66
N GLY A 61 5.48 -0.53 -8.93
CA GLY A 61 4.47 -0.41 -7.89
C GLY A 61 3.31 0.52 -8.24
N VAL A 62 2.69 1.09 -7.20
CA VAL A 62 1.45 1.85 -7.28
C VAL A 62 1.69 3.31 -6.94
N PHE A 63 1.39 4.18 -7.90
CA PHE A 63 1.71 5.60 -7.79
C PHE A 63 0.52 6.48 -8.12
N CYS A 64 0.32 7.51 -7.30
CA CYS A 64 -0.58 8.61 -7.61
C CYS A 64 0.20 9.72 -8.36
N LYS A 65 -0.41 10.35 -9.37
CA LYS A 65 0.20 11.47 -10.12
C LYS A 65 0.65 12.64 -9.24
N LYS A 66 -0.04 12.85 -8.10
CA LYS A 66 0.27 13.89 -7.11
C LYS A 66 1.15 13.41 -5.95
N HIS A 67 1.69 12.19 -6.02
CA HIS A 67 2.45 11.55 -4.94
C HIS A 67 1.69 11.40 -3.60
N CYS A 68 0.36 11.40 -3.62
CA CYS A 68 -0.45 11.09 -2.42
C CYS A 68 -0.36 9.61 -2.00
N THR A 69 -0.05 8.74 -2.96
CA THR A 69 0.16 7.30 -2.76
C THR A 69 1.41 6.96 -3.54
N ASP A 70 2.39 6.39 -2.85
CA ASP A 70 3.71 6.06 -3.39
C ASP A 70 4.12 4.73 -2.76
N ILE A 71 3.74 3.64 -3.42
CA ILE A 71 3.97 2.27 -2.93
C ILE A 71 4.92 1.61 -3.92
N GLU A 72 6.18 1.50 -3.53
CA GLU A 72 7.17 0.72 -4.27
C GLU A 72 6.98 -0.77 -3.96
N LEU A 73 6.98 -1.58 -5.02
CA LEU A 73 6.82 -3.03 -4.94
C LEU A 73 8.05 -3.71 -5.51
N GLU A 74 8.57 -4.68 -4.77
CA GLU A 74 9.49 -5.67 -5.29
C GLU A 74 8.70 -6.66 -6.15
N ILE A 75 8.94 -6.64 -7.46
CA ILE A 75 8.28 -7.52 -8.41
C ILE A 75 9.36 -8.38 -9.06
N GLU A 76 9.32 -9.68 -8.78
CA GLU A 76 10.21 -10.66 -9.39
C GLU A 76 9.58 -11.17 -10.69
N LEU A 77 10.29 -10.99 -11.81
CA LEU A 77 9.94 -11.57 -13.10
C LEU A 77 10.39 -13.04 -13.08
N LEU A 78 9.45 -13.96 -12.92
CA LEU A 78 9.68 -15.38 -13.19
C LEU A 78 9.59 -15.59 -14.71
N LEU A 79 10.71 -15.34 -15.39
CA LEU A 79 10.91 -15.68 -16.81
C LEU A 79 11.29 -17.15 -16.95
#